data_AF-A0AAE1AV31-F1
#
_entry.id   AF-A0AAE1AV31-F1
#
_cell.length_a   1.000
_cell.length_b   1.000
_cell.length_c   1.000
_cell.angle_alpha   90.00
_cell.angle_beta   90.00
_cell.angle_gamma   90.00
#
_symmetry.space_group_name_H-M   'P 1'
#
loop_
_entity.id
_entity.type
_entity.pdbx_description
1 polymer ?
#
loop_
_entity_poly.entity_id
_entity_poly.type
_entity_poly.pdbx_seq_one_letter_code
_entity_poly.pdbx_strand_id
1 'polypeptide(L)'
;MMVGTCRRNRVSMPADLFKGRQRAGDLDYRRKGQLLATRWFDKREVVNLSSFHLPQLRETQGRFEVKQKPLAVIDFANFISGVDHSDQLLSFLPMRQKSQKWWKKPFFHLLTLATIQTNILLNKHRRQHGKRPMNLASVVKDLIVSMVSHIDVEHDADRHNVNLPLARIKERHFIQLCPETDGAQARGKKVKHQCKVCADKAKKAGQSRVQRKNQRKQTTTWCPTCKVGLCIDCFEVYHTRVDYTS
;
A
#
# COMPACT_ATOMS: atom_id res chain seq x y z
N MET A 1 35.17 3.38 -10.36
CA MET A 1 35.35 1.97 -10.77
C MET A 1 34.13 1.54 -11.55
N MET A 2 34.30 0.98 -12.75
CA MET A 2 33.18 0.57 -13.61
C MET A 2 33.40 -0.85 -14.14
N VAL A 3 32.35 -1.64 -14.20
CA VAL A 3 32.31 -2.93 -14.90
C VAL A 3 31.00 -3.03 -15.67
N GLY A 4 31.05 -3.53 -16.90
CA GLY A 4 29.88 -3.62 -17.75
C GLY A 4 30.07 -4.58 -18.92
N THR A 5 28.97 -5.15 -19.41
CA THR A 5 28.98 -5.83 -20.72
C THR A 5 29.08 -4.80 -21.84
N CYS A 6 29.84 -5.13 -22.88
CA CYS A 6 30.01 -4.28 -24.05
C CYS A 6 29.59 -5.04 -25.31
N ARG A 7 29.01 -4.33 -26.28
CA ARG A 7 28.74 -4.90 -27.60
C ARG A 7 30.04 -5.02 -28.39
N ARG A 8 30.23 -6.13 -29.10
CA ARG A 8 31.37 -6.35 -29.99
C ARG A 8 31.61 -5.20 -30.97
N ASN A 9 30.53 -4.66 -31.54
CA ASN A 9 30.58 -3.62 -32.58
C ASN A 9 30.73 -2.20 -32.00
N ARG A 10 31.13 -2.06 -30.72
CA ARG A 10 31.36 -0.75 -30.12
C ARG A 10 32.62 -0.14 -30.72
N VAL A 11 32.52 1.13 -31.12
CA VAL A 11 33.67 1.94 -31.54
C VAL A 11 34.77 1.87 -30.47
N SER A 12 36.02 1.81 -30.91
CA SER A 12 37.23 1.66 -30.08
C SER A 12 37.43 0.32 -29.36
N MET A 13 36.65 -0.72 -29.68
CA MET A 13 37.00 -2.06 -29.22
C MET A 13 38.16 -2.63 -30.04
N PRO A 14 39.12 -3.33 -29.39
CA PRO A 14 40.25 -3.96 -30.07
C PRO A 14 39.75 -5.03 -31.04
N ALA A 15 39.89 -4.79 -32.34
CA ALA A 15 39.41 -5.70 -33.38
C ALA A 15 40.13 -7.06 -33.33
N ASP A 16 41.38 -7.06 -32.87
CA ASP A 16 42.21 -8.25 -32.67
C ASP A 16 41.69 -9.16 -31.54
N LEU A 17 41.00 -8.63 -30.53
CA LEU A 17 40.35 -9.43 -29.48
C LEU A 17 39.28 -10.38 -30.04
N PHE A 18 38.67 -10.03 -31.18
CA PHE A 18 37.62 -10.81 -31.82
C PHE A 18 38.12 -11.74 -32.93
N LYS A 19 39.44 -11.78 -33.18
CA LYS A 19 40.03 -12.70 -34.15
C LYS A 19 40.17 -14.08 -33.51
N GLY A 20 39.97 -15.13 -34.31
CA GLY A 20 40.09 -16.52 -33.88
C GLY A 20 38.83 -17.09 -33.19
N ARG A 21 38.75 -18.43 -33.20
CA ARG A 21 37.74 -19.20 -32.45
C ARG A 21 38.24 -19.42 -31.02
N GLN A 22 37.36 -19.19 -30.05
CA GLN A 22 37.57 -19.55 -28.64
C GLN A 22 36.82 -20.84 -28.31
N ARG A 23 37.37 -21.64 -27.40
CA ARG A 23 36.68 -22.79 -26.79
C ARG A 23 35.90 -22.32 -25.58
N ALA A 24 34.93 -23.12 -25.14
CA ALA A 24 34.20 -22.86 -23.91
C ALA A 24 35.18 -22.87 -22.72
N GLY A 25 35.12 -21.82 -21.89
CA GLY A 25 36.01 -21.59 -20.76
C GLY A 25 37.18 -20.63 -21.07
N ASP A 26 37.53 -20.41 -22.34
CA ASP A 26 38.67 -19.58 -22.71
C ASP A 26 38.42 -18.10 -22.36
N LEU A 27 39.46 -17.45 -21.82
CA LEU A 27 39.50 -16.02 -21.54
C LEU A 27 40.58 -15.36 -22.39
N ASP A 28 40.18 -14.45 -23.28
CA ASP A 28 41.08 -13.54 -23.97
C ASP A 28 40.86 -12.11 -23.46
N TYR A 29 41.90 -11.28 -23.46
CA TYR A 29 41.80 -9.92 -22.93
C TYR A 29 42.78 -8.95 -23.58
N ARG A 30 42.39 -7.66 -23.60
CA ARG A 30 43.27 -6.55 -23.97
C ARG A 30 43.18 -5.45 -22.93
N ARG A 31 44.31 -4.80 -22.65
CA ARG A 31 44.37 -3.74 -21.64
C ARG A 31 44.95 -2.47 -22.25
N LYS A 32 44.29 -1.34 -21.98
CA LYS A 32 44.78 0.00 -22.30
C LYS A 32 44.75 0.83 -21.02
N GLY A 33 45.91 1.01 -20.39
CA GLY A 33 46.01 1.67 -19.08
C GLY A 33 45.22 0.92 -18.00
N GLN A 34 44.21 1.56 -17.41
CA GLN A 34 43.33 0.93 -16.41
C GLN A 34 42.13 0.21 -17.01
N LEU A 35 41.86 0.37 -18.31
CA LEU A 35 40.73 -0.28 -18.98
C LEU A 35 41.13 -1.67 -19.45
N LEU A 36 40.38 -2.67 -18.99
CA LEU A 36 40.47 -4.06 -19.38
C LEU A 36 39.24 -4.44 -20.20
N ALA A 37 39.48 -4.91 -21.42
CA ALA A 37 38.51 -5.61 -22.24
C ALA A 37 38.72 -7.10 -22.08
N THR A 38 37.68 -7.84 -21.66
CA THR A 38 37.71 -9.30 -21.56
C THR A 38 36.70 -9.92 -22.50
N ARG A 39 37.08 -11.01 -23.16
CA ARG A 39 36.25 -11.83 -24.03
C ARG A 39 36.28 -13.26 -23.50
N TRP A 40 35.15 -13.71 -22.98
CA TRP A 40 35.01 -15.04 -22.38
C TRP A 40 33.87 -15.80 -23.03
N PHE A 41 34.07 -17.11 -23.24
CA PHE A 41 33.09 -17.94 -23.93
C PHE A 41 32.53 -19.02 -22.97
N ASP A 42 31.22 -19.05 -22.76
CA ASP A 42 30.51 -20.17 -22.11
C ASP A 42 29.59 -20.84 -23.14
N LYS A 43 28.26 -20.66 -23.02
CA LYS A 43 27.33 -21.01 -24.10
C LYS A 43 27.28 -19.97 -25.21
N ARG A 44 27.63 -18.73 -24.86
CA ARG A 44 27.67 -17.55 -25.74
C ARG A 44 28.88 -16.72 -25.36
N GLU A 45 29.35 -15.93 -26.31
CA GLU A 45 30.41 -14.96 -26.09
C GLU A 45 29.93 -13.85 -25.15
N VAL A 46 30.71 -13.57 -24.11
CA VAL A 46 30.51 -12.48 -23.16
C VAL A 46 31.71 -11.56 -23.24
N VAL A 47 31.45 -10.30 -23.61
CA VAL A 47 32.46 -9.25 -23.70
C VAL A 47 32.20 -8.25 -22.59
N ASN A 48 33.19 -8.05 -21.72
CA ASN A 48 33.11 -7.09 -20.62
C ASN A 48 34.20 -6.04 -20.73
N LEU A 49 33.87 -4.85 -20.25
CA LEU A 49 34.81 -3.77 -19.97
C LEU A 49 34.86 -3.53 -18.48
N SER A 50 36.07 -3.35 -17.96
CA SER A 50 36.33 -3.11 -16.56
C SER A 50 37.44 -2.08 -16.39
N SER A 51 37.32 -1.21 -15.39
CA SER A 51 38.36 -0.23 -15.05
C SER A 51 39.26 -0.63 -13.86
N PHE A 52 39.03 -1.81 -13.26
CA PHE A 52 39.65 -2.16 -11.97
C PHE A 52 39.93 -3.66 -11.78
N HIS A 53 39.31 -4.52 -12.59
CA HIS A 53 39.54 -5.96 -12.52
C HIS A 53 40.85 -6.37 -13.20
N LEU A 54 41.45 -7.45 -12.71
CA LEU A 54 42.50 -8.18 -13.41
C LEU A 54 41.88 -9.26 -14.33
N PRO A 55 42.58 -9.68 -15.41
CA PRO A 55 42.13 -10.74 -16.31
C PRO A 55 42.35 -12.13 -15.67
N GLN A 56 41.70 -12.37 -14.54
CA GLN A 56 41.81 -13.61 -13.79
C GLN A 56 40.50 -14.39 -13.85
N LEU A 57 40.63 -15.71 -13.98
CA LEU A 57 39.54 -16.65 -13.79
C LEU A 57 39.46 -17.03 -12.31
N ARG A 58 38.24 -17.20 -11.84
CA ARG A 58 37.93 -17.66 -10.49
C ARG A 58 36.89 -18.76 -10.57
N GLU A 59 37.10 -19.79 -9.76
CA GLU A 59 36.11 -20.85 -9.59
C GLU A 59 34.84 -20.31 -8.94
N THR A 60 33.74 -20.58 -9.60
CA THR A 60 32.40 -20.31 -9.10
C THR A 60 31.65 -21.63 -9.07
N GLN A 61 31.08 -21.97 -7.91
CA GLN A 61 30.16 -23.09 -7.80
C GLN A 61 28.86 -22.73 -8.51
N GLY A 62 28.58 -23.41 -9.62
CA GLY A 62 27.28 -23.41 -10.24
C GLY A 62 26.34 -24.40 -9.55
N ARG A 63 25.06 -24.39 -9.95
CA ARG A 63 24.04 -25.29 -9.38
C ARG A 63 24.29 -26.77 -9.68
N PHE A 64 25.06 -27.07 -10.72
CA PHE A 64 25.33 -28.43 -11.20
C PHE A 64 26.82 -28.72 -11.37
N GLU A 65 27.65 -27.70 -11.61
CA GLU A 65 29.07 -27.85 -11.95
C GLU A 65 29.89 -26.67 -11.41
N VAL A 66 31.15 -26.93 -11.07
CA VAL A 66 32.15 -25.89 -10.79
C VAL A 66 32.64 -25.33 -12.13
N LYS A 67 32.56 -24.01 -12.31
CA LYS A 67 33.02 -23.33 -13.53
C LYS A 67 34.01 -22.22 -13.22
N GLN A 68 35.02 -22.11 -14.06
CA GLN A 68 35.97 -21.00 -14.06
C GLN A 68 35.34 -19.80 -14.81
N LYS A 69 35.19 -18.66 -14.13
CA LYS A 69 34.60 -17.43 -14.69
C LYS A 69 35.52 -16.24 -14.47
N PRO A 70 35.57 -15.26 -15.38
CA PRO A 70 36.34 -14.04 -15.17
C PRO A 70 35.79 -13.24 -13.98
N LEU A 71 36.67 -12.65 -13.17
CA LEU A 71 36.25 -11.79 -12.05
C LEU A 71 35.26 -10.70 -12.48
N ALA A 72 35.53 -10.05 -13.61
CA ALA A 72 34.65 -9.02 -14.16
C ALA A 72 33.23 -9.53 -14.47
N VAL A 73 33.06 -10.80 -14.86
CA VAL A 73 31.75 -11.40 -15.12
C VAL A 73 31.02 -11.71 -13.82
N ILE A 74 31.74 -12.23 -12.82
CA ILE A 74 31.18 -12.56 -11.50
C ILE A 74 30.65 -11.29 -10.83
N ASP A 75 31.50 -10.27 -10.73
CA ASP A 75 31.13 -9.03 -10.05
C ASP A 75 30.03 -8.30 -10.81
N PHE A 76 30.08 -8.25 -12.13
CA PHE A 76 29.00 -7.69 -12.94
C PHE A 76 27.65 -8.37 -12.67
N ALA A 77 27.61 -9.71 -12.61
CA ALA A 77 26.38 -10.44 -12.30
C ALA A 77 25.86 -10.12 -10.88
N ASN A 78 26.75 -10.01 -9.90
CA ASN A 78 26.39 -9.65 -8.52
C ASN A 78 25.80 -8.23 -8.44
N PHE A 79 26.36 -7.26 -9.17
CA PHE A 79 25.88 -5.89 -9.15
C PHE A 79 24.58 -5.67 -9.93
N ILE A 80 24.40 -6.33 -11.08
CA ILE A 80 23.16 -6.20 -11.88
C ILE A 80 21.97 -6.85 -11.20
N SER A 81 22.17 -7.96 -10.49
CA SER A 81 21.11 -8.70 -9.80
C SER A 81 20.26 -7.82 -8.87
N GLY A 82 20.84 -6.74 -8.32
CA GLY A 82 20.11 -5.80 -7.46
C GLY A 82 18.97 -5.07 -8.16
N VAL A 83 19.12 -4.72 -9.44
CA VAL A 83 18.09 -4.02 -10.22
C VAL A 83 16.92 -4.95 -10.50
N ASP A 84 17.20 -6.16 -11.01
CA ASP A 84 16.20 -7.17 -11.29
C ASP A 84 15.43 -7.57 -10.02
N HIS A 85 16.12 -7.66 -8.89
CA HIS A 85 15.49 -7.95 -7.61
C HIS A 85 14.54 -6.83 -7.16
N SER A 86 14.95 -5.56 -7.34
CA SER A 86 14.07 -4.42 -7.06
C SER A 86 12.82 -4.45 -7.95
N ASP A 87 12.97 -4.69 -9.25
CA ASP A 87 11.84 -4.81 -10.18
C ASP A 87 10.92 -5.98 -9.84
N GLN A 88 11.51 -7.09 -9.40
CA GLN A 88 10.75 -8.24 -8.90
C GLN A 88 9.91 -7.86 -7.68
N LEU A 89 10.48 -7.16 -6.69
CA LEU A 89 9.75 -6.67 -5.51
C LEU A 89 8.61 -5.73 -5.88
N LEU A 90 8.83 -4.85 -6.87
CA LEU A 90 7.79 -3.96 -7.40
C LEU A 90 6.63 -4.73 -8.03
N SER A 91 6.92 -5.85 -8.70
CA SER A 91 5.89 -6.67 -9.36
C SER A 91 4.93 -7.34 -8.38
N PHE A 92 5.39 -7.64 -7.15
CA PHE A 92 4.57 -8.31 -6.13
C PHE A 92 3.56 -7.38 -5.45
N LEU A 93 3.74 -6.06 -5.52
CA LEU A 93 2.85 -5.10 -4.89
C LEU A 93 1.76 -4.63 -5.87
N PRO A 94 0.47 -4.93 -5.62
CA PRO A 94 -0.63 -4.65 -6.54
C PRO A 94 -1.12 -3.19 -6.49
N MET A 95 -0.22 -2.21 -6.33
CA MET A 95 -0.58 -0.78 -6.37
C MET A 95 -0.74 -0.24 -7.79
N ARG A 96 -0.37 -1.02 -8.82
CA ARG A 96 -0.58 -0.64 -10.22
C ARG A 96 -2.05 -0.75 -10.60
N GLN A 97 -2.75 0.38 -10.62
CA GLN A 97 -4.14 0.47 -11.04
C GLN A 97 -4.27 0.76 -12.54
N LYS A 98 -5.28 0.16 -13.20
CA LYS A 98 -5.66 0.56 -14.57
C LYS A 98 -6.18 2.00 -14.52
N SER A 99 -5.57 2.90 -15.29
CA SER A 99 -6.05 4.28 -15.39
C SER A 99 -5.77 4.88 -16.76
N GLN A 100 -6.69 5.72 -17.22
CA GLN A 100 -6.51 6.56 -18.41
C GLN A 100 -5.65 7.81 -18.12
N LYS A 101 -5.48 8.18 -16.84
CA LYS A 101 -4.68 9.35 -16.45
C LYS A 101 -3.21 8.94 -16.29
N TRP A 102 -2.34 9.43 -17.18
CA TRP A 102 -0.93 9.04 -17.24
C TRP A 102 -0.18 9.27 -15.92
N TRP A 103 -0.46 10.37 -15.21
CA TRP A 103 0.22 10.75 -13.95
C TRP A 103 -0.01 9.78 -12.80
N LYS A 104 -1.10 8.98 -12.84
CA LYS A 104 -1.34 7.97 -11.80
C LYS A 104 -0.28 6.87 -11.84
N LYS A 105 0.25 6.55 -13.02
CA LYS A 105 1.26 5.51 -13.19
C LYS A 105 2.57 5.81 -12.45
N PRO A 106 3.24 6.96 -12.65
CA PRO A 106 4.43 7.31 -11.87
C PRO A 106 4.12 7.51 -10.39
N PHE A 107 2.96 8.08 -10.03
CA PHE A 107 2.59 8.25 -8.61
C PHE A 107 2.55 6.91 -7.87
N PHE A 108 1.78 5.92 -8.35
CA PHE A 108 1.69 4.62 -7.69
C PHE A 108 3.00 3.83 -7.75
N HIS A 109 3.78 4.01 -8.81
CA HIS A 109 5.11 3.42 -8.91
C HIS A 109 6.07 3.97 -7.83
N LEU A 110 6.12 5.30 -7.66
CA LEU A 110 6.93 5.94 -6.63
C LEU A 110 6.46 5.58 -5.22
N LEU A 111 5.14 5.50 -4.99
CA LEU A 111 4.59 5.06 -3.71
C LEU A 111 5.02 3.61 -3.36
N THR A 112 5.00 2.74 -4.37
CA THR A 112 5.46 1.34 -4.24
C THR A 112 6.94 1.28 -3.91
N LEU A 113 7.76 2.03 -4.65
CA LEU A 113 9.19 2.15 -4.38
C LEU A 113 9.47 2.68 -2.98
N ALA A 114 8.81 3.76 -2.57
CA ALA A 114 8.96 4.34 -1.24
C ALA A 114 8.63 3.30 -0.15
N THR A 115 7.54 2.55 -0.31
CA THR A 115 7.15 1.50 0.65
C THR A 115 8.20 0.40 0.78
N ILE A 116 8.76 -0.06 -0.35
CA ILE A 116 9.83 -1.07 -0.35
C ILE A 116 11.09 -0.51 0.33
N GLN A 117 11.50 0.71 0.01
CA GLN A 117 12.67 1.35 0.61
C GLN A 117 12.49 1.55 2.12
N THR A 118 11.30 1.95 2.56
CA THR A 118 10.95 2.06 3.99
C THR A 118 11.09 0.71 4.68
N ASN A 119 10.60 -0.38 4.09
CA ASN A 119 10.77 -1.73 4.66
C ASN A 119 12.26 -2.13 4.76
N ILE A 120 13.08 -1.82 3.75
CA ILE A 120 14.53 -2.08 3.79
C ILE A 120 15.18 -1.29 4.93
N LEU A 121 14.89 0.01 5.04
CA LEU A 121 15.46 0.88 6.07
C LEU A 121 15.04 0.44 7.48
N LEU A 122 13.75 0.13 7.65
CA LEU A 122 13.19 -0.36 8.91
C LEU A 122 13.85 -1.68 9.33
N ASN A 123 14.07 -2.60 8.39
CA ASN A 123 14.74 -3.86 8.67
C ASN A 123 16.22 -3.69 9.00
N LYS A 124 16.91 -2.72 8.39
CA LYS A 124 18.28 -2.34 8.78
C LYS A 124 18.31 -1.83 10.22
N HIS A 125 17.44 -0.89 10.56
CA HIS A 125 17.32 -0.35 11.92
C HIS A 125 16.97 -1.44 12.94
N ARG A 126 16.00 -2.31 12.65
CA ARG A 126 15.62 -3.41 13.55
C ARG A 126 16.77 -4.37 13.80
N ARG A 127 17.55 -4.73 12.77
CA ARG A 127 18.73 -5.59 12.92
C ARG A 127 19.80 -4.96 13.80
N GLN A 128 20.05 -3.66 13.65
CA GLN A 128 21.00 -2.93 14.50
C GLN A 128 20.58 -2.95 15.98
N HIS A 129 19.28 -2.96 16.26
CA HIS A 129 18.73 -3.04 17.61
C HIS A 129 18.36 -4.48 18.06
N GLY A 130 18.87 -5.52 17.40
CA GLY A 130 18.62 -6.92 17.78
C GLY A 130 17.19 -7.41 17.60
N LYS A 131 16.33 -6.66 16.90
CA LYS A 131 14.93 -7.01 16.62
C LYS A 131 14.83 -7.85 15.35
N ARG A 132 13.88 -8.78 15.33
CA ARG A 132 13.58 -9.60 14.13
C ARG A 132 13.16 -8.70 12.96
N PRO A 133 13.53 -9.02 11.71
CA PRO A 133 13.05 -8.29 10.54
C PRO A 133 11.54 -8.48 10.35
N MET A 134 10.91 -7.51 9.71
CA MET A 134 9.50 -7.54 9.32
C MET A 134 9.38 -7.87 7.83
N ASN A 135 8.29 -8.56 7.50
CA ASN A 135 7.92 -8.83 6.12
C ASN A 135 7.27 -7.59 5.51
N LEU A 136 7.44 -7.41 4.19
CA LEU A 136 6.86 -6.27 3.46
C LEU A 136 5.35 -6.14 3.67
N ALA A 137 4.62 -7.25 3.67
CA ALA A 137 3.18 -7.27 3.90
C ALA A 137 2.78 -6.72 5.29
N SER A 138 3.57 -7.02 6.33
CA SER A 138 3.34 -6.50 7.68
C SER A 138 3.53 -4.99 7.72
N VAL A 139 4.60 -4.49 7.11
CA VAL A 139 4.88 -3.05 7.03
C VAL A 139 3.78 -2.31 6.27
N VAL A 140 3.32 -2.86 5.15
CA VAL A 140 2.20 -2.29 4.37
C VAL A 140 0.92 -2.24 5.21
N LYS A 141 0.60 -3.32 5.94
CA LYS A 141 -0.58 -3.37 6.80
C LYS A 141 -0.51 -2.31 7.89
N ASP A 142 0.62 -2.20 8.59
CA ASP A 142 0.81 -1.22 9.66
C ASP A 142 0.73 0.21 9.13
N LEU A 143 1.29 0.46 7.93
CA LEU A 143 1.19 1.75 7.26
C LEU A 143 -0.28 2.11 6.93
N ILE A 144 -1.04 1.17 6.37
CA ILE A 144 -2.47 1.39 6.06
C ILE A 144 -3.26 1.69 7.33
N VAL A 145 -3.04 0.92 8.40
CA VAL A 145 -3.74 1.13 9.69
C VAL A 145 -3.42 2.51 10.26
N SER A 146 -2.14 2.90 10.26
CA SER A 146 -1.72 4.23 10.72
C SER A 146 -2.39 5.33 9.88
N MET A 147 -2.34 5.24 8.55
CA MET A 147 -2.94 6.24 7.67
C MET A 147 -4.46 6.38 7.87
N VAL A 148 -5.19 5.27 8.00
CA VAL A 148 -6.65 5.30 8.24
C VAL A 148 -6.96 5.90 9.61
N SER A 149 -6.22 5.51 10.65
CA SER A 149 -6.45 6.03 12.00
C SER A 149 -6.29 7.54 12.11
N HIS A 150 -5.39 8.15 11.34
CA HIS A 150 -5.24 9.60 11.29
C HIS A 150 -6.34 10.31 10.50
N ILE A 151 -6.90 9.65 9.47
CA ILE A 151 -8.01 10.18 8.67
C ILE A 151 -9.31 10.24 9.49
N ASP A 152 -9.56 9.27 10.36
CA ASP A 152 -10.76 9.23 11.21
C ASP A 152 -10.74 10.36 12.25
N VAL A 153 -9.56 10.71 12.79
CA VAL A 153 -9.40 11.81 13.77
C VAL A 153 -9.65 13.19 13.15
N GLU A 154 -9.20 13.42 11.91
CA GLU A 154 -9.43 14.69 11.22
C GLU A 154 -10.88 14.84 10.71
N HIS A 155 -11.52 13.73 10.33
CA HIS A 155 -12.91 13.75 9.89
C HIS A 155 -13.93 13.86 11.02
N ASP A 156 -13.61 13.45 12.25
CA ASP A 156 -14.52 13.61 13.39
C ASP A 156 -14.64 15.08 13.82
N ALA A 157 -13.62 15.90 13.57
CA ALA A 157 -13.66 17.34 13.80
C ALA A 157 -14.58 18.08 12.80
N ASP A 158 -14.77 17.55 11.58
CA ASP A 158 -15.37 18.29 10.46
C ASP A 158 -16.61 17.61 9.81
N ARG A 159 -16.97 16.37 10.20
CA ARG A 159 -18.12 15.64 9.63
C ARG A 159 -19.15 15.19 10.67
N HIS A 160 -19.91 16.16 11.18
CA HIS A 160 -21.20 15.87 11.81
C HIS A 160 -22.30 15.35 10.85
N ASN A 161 -22.02 14.98 9.57
CA ASN A 161 -23.13 14.75 8.62
C ASN A 161 -22.99 13.79 7.42
N VAL A 162 -21.92 12.99 7.24
CA VAL A 162 -21.78 12.23 5.95
C VAL A 162 -21.62 10.70 6.05
N ASN A 163 -21.45 10.12 7.24
CA ASN A 163 -21.37 8.65 7.41
C ASN A 163 -22.53 8.02 8.22
N LEU A 164 -23.65 8.72 8.35
CA LEU A 164 -24.82 8.21 9.10
C LEU A 164 -25.43 6.89 8.59
N PRO A 165 -25.36 6.48 7.30
CA PRO A 165 -26.07 5.26 6.88
C PRO A 165 -25.49 3.97 7.48
N LEU A 166 -24.16 3.89 7.65
CA LEU A 166 -23.47 2.67 8.07
C LEU A 166 -23.29 2.58 9.58
N ALA A 167 -22.94 3.69 10.25
CA ALA A 167 -22.79 3.73 11.71
C ALA A 167 -24.11 3.39 12.43
N ARG A 168 -25.23 3.90 11.91
CA ARG A 168 -26.58 3.60 12.40
C ARG A 168 -26.91 2.09 12.40
N ILE A 169 -26.37 1.32 11.46
CA ILE A 169 -26.72 -0.11 11.30
C ILE A 169 -25.66 -1.06 11.89
N LYS A 170 -24.38 -0.67 11.86
CA LYS A 170 -23.27 -1.54 12.24
C LYS A 170 -22.86 -1.43 13.71
N GLU A 171 -23.12 -0.29 14.34
CA GLU A 171 -22.70 -0.06 15.73
C GLU A 171 -23.71 -0.62 16.73
N ARG A 172 -23.25 -0.83 17.97
CA ARG A 172 -24.12 -1.24 19.08
C ARG A 172 -24.85 -0.02 19.61
N HIS A 173 -26.16 0.06 19.36
CA HIS A 173 -27.02 1.14 19.83
C HIS A 173 -27.83 0.68 21.04
N PHE A 174 -27.79 1.44 22.14
CA PHE A 174 -28.54 1.14 23.36
C PHE A 174 -29.57 2.23 23.64
N ILE A 175 -30.76 1.81 24.06
CA ILE A 175 -31.85 2.73 24.41
C ILE A 175 -31.50 3.41 25.73
N GLN A 176 -31.57 4.75 25.75
CA GLN A 176 -31.46 5.54 26.98
C GLN A 176 -32.64 6.50 27.12
N LEU A 177 -32.87 6.99 28.34
CA LEU A 177 -33.81 8.08 28.59
C LEU A 177 -33.19 9.41 28.15
N CYS A 178 -34.01 10.29 27.58
CA CYS A 178 -33.59 11.61 27.15
C CYS A 178 -32.95 12.38 28.33
N PRO A 179 -31.78 13.00 28.14
CA PRO A 179 -31.11 13.74 29.20
C PRO A 179 -32.01 14.90 29.66
N GLU A 180 -32.06 15.11 30.96
CA GLU A 180 -32.75 16.24 31.54
C GLU A 180 -31.99 17.53 31.19
N THR A 181 -32.68 18.54 30.69
CA THR A 181 -32.09 19.88 30.51
C THR A 181 -32.29 20.69 31.79
N ASP A 182 -31.37 21.60 32.09
CA ASP A 182 -31.35 22.36 33.37
C ASP A 182 -32.68 23.10 33.67
N GLY A 183 -33.46 23.45 32.64
CA GLY A 183 -34.79 24.07 32.79
C GLY A 183 -35.96 23.10 33.07
N ALA A 184 -35.78 21.78 32.89
CA ALA A 184 -36.81 20.76 33.08
C ALA A 184 -36.91 20.27 34.54
N GLN A 185 -35.79 20.33 35.29
CA GLN A 185 -35.75 19.97 36.71
C GLN A 185 -36.64 20.87 37.57
N ALA A 186 -36.72 22.16 37.25
CA ALA A 186 -37.55 23.13 37.98
C ALA A 186 -39.08 22.87 37.89
N ARG A 187 -39.53 22.00 36.97
CA ARG A 187 -40.97 21.78 36.70
C ARG A 187 -41.41 20.32 36.76
N GLY A 188 -40.52 19.38 37.15
CA GLY A 188 -40.84 17.95 37.28
C GLY A 188 -41.32 17.27 35.99
N LYS A 189 -41.04 17.85 34.82
CA LYS A 189 -41.53 17.36 33.52
C LYS A 189 -40.43 16.62 32.77
N LYS A 190 -40.66 15.33 32.48
CA LYS A 190 -39.77 14.51 31.64
C LYS A 190 -39.61 15.15 30.25
N VAL A 191 -38.38 15.32 29.80
CA VAL A 191 -38.07 15.84 28.46
C VAL A 191 -38.58 14.85 27.40
N LYS A 192 -39.37 15.34 26.45
CA LYS A 192 -39.92 14.54 25.35
C LYS A 192 -39.35 15.01 24.02
N HIS A 193 -38.72 14.11 23.28
CA HIS A 193 -38.31 14.34 21.90
C HIS A 193 -39.37 13.83 20.91
N GLN A 194 -39.31 14.28 19.67
CA GLN A 194 -40.14 13.72 18.59
C GLN A 194 -39.45 12.50 18.02
N CYS A 195 -40.21 11.40 17.83
CA CYS A 195 -39.67 10.21 17.19
C CYS A 195 -39.32 10.48 15.72
N LYS A 196 -38.04 10.32 15.35
CA LYS A 196 -37.56 10.55 13.98
C LYS A 196 -38.24 9.64 12.95
N VAL A 197 -38.35 8.35 13.23
CA VAL A 197 -38.98 7.36 12.31
C VAL A 197 -40.43 7.71 12.04
N CYS A 198 -41.23 7.99 13.08
CA CYS A 198 -42.63 8.35 12.91
C CYS A 198 -42.80 9.67 12.14
N ALA A 199 -41.93 10.65 12.42
CA ALA A 199 -41.94 11.92 11.70
C ALA A 199 -41.61 11.75 10.21
N ASP A 200 -40.65 10.90 9.88
CA ASP A 200 -40.21 10.66 8.50
C ASP A 200 -41.24 9.81 7.73
N LYS A 201 -41.86 8.80 8.36
CA LYS A 201 -42.97 8.03 7.77
C LYS A 201 -44.17 8.94 7.43
N ALA A 202 -44.53 9.84 8.34
CA ALA A 202 -45.61 10.81 8.11
C ALA A 202 -45.29 11.83 6.99
N LYS A 203 -44.01 12.16 6.78
CA LYS A 203 -43.56 13.00 5.65
C LYS A 203 -43.65 12.24 4.32
N LYS A 204 -43.16 11.00 4.27
CA LYS A 204 -43.13 10.16 3.06
C LYS A 204 -44.53 9.81 2.55
N ALA A 205 -45.49 9.61 3.46
CA ALA A 205 -46.88 9.32 3.11
C ALA A 205 -47.66 10.50 2.48
N GLY A 206 -47.05 11.67 2.23
CA GLY A 206 -47.70 12.79 1.55
C GLY A 206 -48.86 13.45 2.31
N GLN A 207 -49.06 13.10 3.57
CA GLN A 207 -50.24 13.46 4.37
C GLN A 207 -50.36 14.96 4.68
N SER A 208 -51.59 15.42 4.92
CA SER A 208 -51.91 16.80 5.31
C SER A 208 -51.30 17.18 6.68
N ARG A 209 -51.17 18.48 6.95
CA ARG A 209 -50.56 19.00 8.20
C ARG A 209 -51.22 18.46 9.47
N VAL A 210 -52.53 18.21 9.43
CA VAL A 210 -53.32 17.67 10.56
C VAL A 210 -53.03 16.18 10.76
N GLN A 211 -53.02 15.39 9.69
CA GLN A 211 -52.69 13.96 9.74
C GLN A 211 -51.26 13.70 10.23
N ARG A 212 -50.30 14.53 9.80
CA ARG A 212 -48.91 14.49 10.30
C ARG A 212 -48.79 14.74 11.79
N LYS A 213 -49.69 15.52 12.40
CA LYS A 213 -49.66 15.80 13.85
C LYS A 213 -50.06 14.57 14.67
N ASN A 214 -51.01 13.77 14.17
CA ASN A 214 -51.50 12.58 14.85
C ASN A 214 -50.54 11.37 14.75
N GLN A 215 -49.74 11.28 13.67
CA GLN A 215 -48.75 10.20 13.51
C GLN A 215 -47.41 10.49 14.18
N ARG A 216 -47.13 11.73 14.59
CA ARG A 216 -45.91 12.10 15.32
C ARG A 216 -46.02 11.70 16.79
N LYS A 217 -45.34 10.61 17.17
CA LYS A 217 -45.20 10.20 18.57
C LYS A 217 -44.11 11.02 19.27
N GLN A 218 -44.40 11.47 20.50
CA GLN A 218 -43.40 11.99 21.43
C GLN A 218 -42.82 10.86 22.27
N THR A 219 -41.51 10.89 22.53
CA THR A 219 -40.79 9.80 23.21
C THR A 219 -39.86 10.36 24.28
N THR A 220 -39.75 9.64 25.39
CA THR A 220 -38.78 9.90 26.46
C THR A 220 -37.50 9.10 26.28
N THR A 221 -37.41 8.32 25.19
CA THR A 221 -36.28 7.48 24.82
C THR A 221 -35.54 8.05 23.63
N TRP A 222 -34.21 7.91 23.64
CA TRP A 222 -33.31 8.37 22.58
C TRP A 222 -32.10 7.43 22.45
N CYS A 223 -31.38 7.56 21.34
CA CYS A 223 -30.10 6.90 21.11
C CYS A 223 -28.97 7.92 21.34
N PRO A 224 -28.04 7.71 22.29
CA PRO A 224 -26.93 8.63 22.55
C PRO A 224 -25.92 8.68 21.39
N THR A 225 -25.66 7.53 20.76
CA THR A 225 -24.72 7.40 19.64
C THR A 225 -25.22 8.15 18.39
N CYS A 226 -26.51 7.99 18.05
CA CYS A 226 -27.12 8.66 16.90
C CYS A 226 -27.72 10.04 17.22
N LYS A 227 -27.79 10.44 18.50
CA LYS A 227 -28.41 11.68 19.00
C LYS A 227 -29.83 11.93 18.48
N VAL A 228 -30.67 10.89 18.42
CA VAL A 228 -32.06 10.96 17.91
C VAL A 228 -33.07 10.39 18.89
N GLY A 229 -34.22 11.05 19.02
CA GLY A 229 -35.38 10.55 19.76
C GLY A 229 -36.10 9.44 18.97
N LEU A 230 -36.34 8.31 19.61
CA LEU A 230 -36.94 7.12 18.98
C LEU A 230 -37.94 6.47 19.92
N CYS A 231 -39.06 6.00 19.37
CA CYS A 231 -40.03 5.20 20.12
C CYS A 231 -39.49 3.78 20.35
N ILE A 232 -39.98 3.06 21.37
CA ILE A 232 -39.51 1.69 21.67
C ILE A 232 -39.65 0.80 20.41
N ASP A 233 -40.82 0.80 19.77
CA ASP A 233 -41.09 0.05 18.53
C ASP A 233 -40.22 0.50 17.34
N CYS A 234 -39.74 1.75 17.37
CA CYS A 234 -39.02 2.38 16.27
C CYS A 234 -37.50 2.20 16.39
N PHE A 235 -37.01 1.84 17.58
CA PHE A 235 -35.59 1.82 17.88
C PHE A 235 -34.87 0.74 17.09
N GLU A 236 -35.42 -0.48 17.07
CA GLU A 236 -34.87 -1.59 16.29
C GLU A 236 -34.90 -1.28 14.79
N VAL A 237 -36.04 -0.82 14.27
CA VAL A 237 -36.21 -0.51 12.84
C VAL A 237 -35.22 0.55 12.37
N TYR A 238 -34.96 1.57 13.20
CA TYR A 238 -33.98 2.61 12.88
C TYR A 238 -32.54 2.10 12.88
N HIS A 239 -32.19 1.06 13.65
CA HIS A 239 -30.80 0.56 13.70
C HIS A 239 -30.57 -0.73 12.90
N THR A 240 -31.61 -1.30 12.27
CA THR A 240 -31.47 -2.56 11.51
C THR A 240 -31.72 -2.42 10.02
N ARG A 241 -32.57 -1.47 9.59
CA ARG A 241 -33.00 -1.34 8.18
C ARG A 241 -32.32 -0.17 7.49
N VAL A 242 -31.81 -0.39 6.27
CA VAL A 242 -31.31 0.68 5.38
C VAL A 242 -32.43 1.69 5.12
N ASP A 243 -33.61 1.21 4.69
CA ASP A 243 -34.81 2.03 4.53
C ASP A 243 -35.80 1.83 5.69
N TYR A 244 -35.69 2.67 6.72
CA TYR A 244 -36.57 2.63 7.90
C TYR A 244 -37.92 3.33 7.70
N THR A 245 -38.11 4.01 6.56
CA THR A 245 -39.34 4.74 6.19
C THR A 245 -40.32 3.92 5.38
N SER A 246 -39.94 2.69 4.98
CA SER A 246 -40.80 1.74 4.31
C SER A 246 -41.78 1.06 5.27
#